data_AF-A0A6G7XEZ7-F1
#
_entry.id   AF-A0A6G7XEZ7-F1
#
_cell.length_a   1.000
_cell.length_b   1.000
_cell.length_c   1.000
_cell.angle_alpha   90.00
_cell.angle_beta   90.00
_cell.angle_gamma   90.00
#
_symmetry.space_group_name_H-M   'P 1'
#
loop_
_entity.id
_entity.type
_entity.pdbx_description
1 polymer ?
#
loop_
_entity_poly.entity_id
_entity_poly.type
_entity_poly.pdbx_seq_one_letter_code
_entity_poly.pdbx_strand_id
1 'polypeptide(L)'
;MSAKDSAGMSFGEVEAMSMEEQFDLAGVRYTRMMELVTETQSQIYDGPWVWLGAGLGLSSGLTAMDPVEGATVHNSYYYNITRSFDPPGATGAEADLEPAAKFFASKGWQTEQSKSEDEDGKITRRELRAVTEDGYHVWYTVQANGQYNVDVWSGVYWCDDYAKLTDEVIYRIPKEKFPPPGEKQTVPGEFIEFPKWSDPKVWKAEL
;
A
#
# COMPACT_ATOMS: atom_id res chain seq x y z
N MET A 1 16.79 -0.01 24.47
CA MET A 1 16.45 1.03 23.48
C MET A 1 15.06 0.68 22.97
N SER A 2 14.15 1.65 22.84
CA SER A 2 12.84 1.40 22.22
C SER A 2 13.04 1.01 20.75
N ALA A 3 12.20 0.10 20.24
CA ALA A 3 12.25 -0.30 18.85
C ALA A 3 12.00 0.91 17.93
N LYS A 4 12.74 0.99 16.83
CA LYS A 4 12.54 1.99 15.79
C LYS A 4 11.51 1.48 14.79
N ASP A 5 10.67 2.38 14.30
CA ASP A 5 9.75 2.10 13.21
C ASP A 5 10.48 2.00 11.87
N SER A 6 9.75 1.69 10.80
CA SER A 6 10.33 1.53 9.46
C SER A 6 10.92 2.82 8.87
N ALA A 7 10.67 3.99 9.48
CA ALA A 7 11.31 5.26 9.14
C ALA A 7 12.48 5.61 10.08
N GLY A 8 12.83 4.74 11.04
CA GLY A 8 13.90 4.95 12.00
C GLY A 8 13.52 5.79 13.22
N MET A 9 12.23 6.10 13.42
CA MET A 9 11.74 6.88 14.56
C MET A 9 11.40 5.96 15.73
N SER A 10 11.67 6.39 16.95
CA SER A 10 11.21 5.70 18.16
C SER A 10 9.81 6.19 18.53
N PHE A 11 9.08 5.39 19.32
CA PHE A 11 7.76 5.79 19.78
C PHE A 11 7.79 7.12 20.55
N GLY A 12 8.78 7.33 21.42
CA GLY A 12 8.90 8.58 22.19
C GLY A 12 9.22 9.82 21.34
N GLU A 13 9.87 9.66 20.18
CA GLU A 13 10.04 10.76 19.22
C GLU A 13 8.71 11.14 18.59
N VAL A 14 7.86 10.16 18.26
CA VAL A 14 6.55 10.40 17.66
C VAL A 14 5.53 10.91 18.69
N GLU A 15 5.56 10.40 19.92
CA GLU A 15 4.71 10.86 21.02
C GLU A 15 4.95 12.34 21.36
N ALA A 16 6.16 12.84 21.16
CA ALA A 16 6.50 14.25 21.34
C ALA A 16 6.01 15.17 20.20
N MET A 17 5.59 14.60 19.06
CA MET A 17 5.05 15.35 17.93
C MET A 17 3.59 15.72 18.17
N SER A 18 3.21 16.91 17.72
CA SER A 18 1.81 17.29 17.60
C SER A 18 1.07 16.39 16.60
N MET A 19 -0.27 16.32 16.72
CA MET A 19 -1.09 15.57 15.77
C MET A 19 -0.95 16.09 14.33
N GLU A 20 -0.72 17.40 14.15
CA GLU A 20 -0.47 18.02 12.84
C GLU A 20 0.83 17.50 12.22
N GLU A 21 1.92 17.44 12.99
CA GLU A 21 3.20 16.90 12.51
C GLU A 21 3.10 15.39 12.19
N GLN A 22 2.37 14.61 13.01
CA GLN A 22 2.13 13.19 12.73
C GLN A 22 1.27 12.99 11.47
N PHE A 23 0.28 13.85 11.26
CA PHE A 23 -0.55 13.89 10.06
C PHE A 23 0.26 14.20 8.80
N ASP A 24 1.11 15.23 8.84
CA ASP A 24 1.96 15.60 7.72
C ASP A 24 2.94 14.48 7.38
N LEU A 25 3.51 13.82 8.39
CA LEU A 25 4.40 12.67 8.20
C LEU A 25 3.66 11.47 7.58
N ALA A 26 2.43 11.22 7.99
CA ALA A 26 1.57 10.22 7.36
C ALA A 26 1.33 10.55 5.88
N GLY A 27 1.15 11.84 5.54
CA GLY A 27 1.03 12.31 4.17
C GLY A 27 2.27 12.06 3.31
N VAL A 28 3.46 12.30 3.85
CA VAL A 28 4.74 11.97 3.17
C VAL A 28 4.82 10.47 2.86
N ARG A 29 4.49 9.62 3.84
CA ARG A 29 4.52 8.15 3.71
C ARG A 29 3.48 7.65 2.70
N TYR A 30 2.30 8.25 2.69
CA TYR A 30 1.25 7.97 1.72
C TYR A 30 1.68 8.35 0.30
N THR A 31 2.16 9.58 0.10
CA THR A 31 2.60 10.06 -1.23
C THR A 31 3.71 9.18 -1.78
N ARG A 32 4.68 8.78 -0.94
CA ARG A 32 5.74 7.86 -1.36
C ARG A 32 5.20 6.50 -1.82
N MET A 33 4.22 5.94 -1.12
CA MET A 33 3.53 4.73 -1.55
C MET A 33 2.86 4.92 -2.93
N MET A 34 2.19 6.05 -3.14
CA MET A 34 1.53 6.34 -4.41
C MET A 34 2.52 6.51 -5.56
N GLU A 35 3.68 7.10 -5.34
CA GLU A 35 4.76 7.17 -6.33
C GLU A 35 5.21 5.76 -6.75
N LEU A 36 5.43 4.87 -5.77
CA LEU A 36 5.85 3.48 -6.04
C LEU A 36 4.80 2.70 -6.83
N VAL A 37 3.51 2.83 -6.47
CA VAL A 37 2.42 2.21 -7.23
C VAL A 37 2.38 2.76 -8.65
N THR A 38 2.43 4.09 -8.80
CA THR A 38 2.38 4.77 -10.10
C THR A 38 3.50 4.32 -11.02
N GLU A 39 4.72 4.29 -10.48
CA GLU A 39 5.90 3.84 -11.22
C GLU A 39 5.76 2.37 -11.62
N THR A 40 5.36 1.51 -10.68
CA THR A 40 5.19 0.07 -10.91
C THR A 40 4.12 -0.19 -11.98
N GLN A 41 2.96 0.48 -11.89
CA GLN A 41 1.90 0.40 -12.89
C GLN A 41 2.43 0.77 -14.28
N SER A 42 3.11 1.91 -14.39
CA SER A 42 3.61 2.45 -15.66
C SER A 42 4.66 1.56 -16.34
N GLN A 43 5.36 0.72 -15.57
CA GLN A 43 6.39 -0.19 -16.08
C GLN A 43 5.83 -1.58 -16.45
N ILE A 44 4.71 -1.98 -15.85
CA ILE A 44 4.14 -3.31 -16.02
C ILE A 44 3.01 -3.32 -17.06
N TYR A 45 2.12 -2.32 -17.03
CA TYR A 45 0.92 -2.31 -17.87
C TYR A 45 0.37 -0.90 -18.12
N ASP A 46 0.23 -0.55 -19.39
CA ASP A 46 -0.24 0.76 -19.87
C ASP A 46 -1.78 0.85 -20.02
N GLY A 47 -2.49 -0.26 -19.83
CA GLY A 47 -3.95 -0.32 -19.91
C GLY A 47 -4.68 0.07 -18.62
N PRO A 48 -5.99 -0.20 -18.54
CA PRO A 48 -6.82 0.21 -17.41
C PRO A 48 -6.54 -0.61 -16.15
N TRP A 49 -6.54 0.07 -15.02
CA TRP A 49 -6.36 -0.48 -13.67
C TRP A 49 -7.61 -0.31 -12.83
N VAL A 50 -7.92 -1.29 -12.01
CA VAL A 50 -9.06 -1.30 -11.09
C VAL A 50 -8.58 -1.02 -9.67
N TRP A 51 -9.32 -0.17 -8.97
CA TRP A 51 -9.08 0.10 -7.55
C TRP A 51 -9.71 -0.98 -6.68
N LEU A 52 -8.89 -1.73 -5.95
CA LEU A 52 -9.38 -2.61 -4.88
C LEU A 52 -9.40 -1.91 -3.52
N GLY A 53 -8.77 -0.73 -3.42
CA GLY A 53 -8.83 0.16 -2.27
C GLY A 53 -8.22 1.53 -2.59
N ALA A 54 -8.57 2.56 -1.81
CA ALA A 54 -8.03 3.91 -1.99
C ALA A 54 -6.60 4.08 -1.42
N GLY A 55 -6.16 3.17 -0.54
CA GLY A 55 -4.85 3.21 0.12
C GLY A 55 -4.66 4.31 1.17
N LEU A 56 -5.70 5.12 1.44
CA LEU A 56 -5.69 6.18 2.45
C LEU A 56 -6.11 5.70 3.85
N GLY A 57 -6.80 4.56 3.90
CA GLY A 57 -7.14 3.92 5.16
C GLY A 57 -5.87 3.43 5.83
N LEU A 58 -5.55 4.03 6.98
CA LEU A 58 -4.54 3.50 7.87
C LEU A 58 -5.01 2.14 8.39
N SER A 59 -4.10 1.19 8.43
CA SER A 59 -4.32 -0.10 9.08
C SER A 59 -3.45 -0.20 10.33
N SER A 60 -3.93 -0.90 11.36
CA SER A 60 -3.21 -1.06 12.63
C SER A 60 -1.86 -1.76 12.42
N GLY A 61 -0.77 -1.18 12.94
CA GLY A 61 0.58 -1.76 12.83
C GLY A 61 0.72 -3.16 13.44
N LEU A 62 -0.14 -3.54 14.40
CA LEU A 62 -0.16 -4.90 14.95
C LEU A 62 -0.50 -5.98 13.90
N THR A 63 -1.24 -5.63 12.84
CA THR A 63 -1.68 -6.56 11.79
C THR A 63 -0.86 -6.44 10.52
N ALA A 64 0.26 -5.71 10.56
CA ALA A 64 1.19 -5.61 9.44
C ALA A 64 1.89 -6.96 9.17
N MET A 65 2.55 -7.05 8.02
CA MET A 65 3.34 -8.24 7.66
C MET A 65 4.50 -8.46 8.64
N ASP A 66 5.18 -7.36 9.00
CA ASP A 66 6.30 -7.35 9.94
C ASP A 66 6.04 -6.31 11.06
N PRO A 67 5.23 -6.65 12.08
CA PRO A 67 4.96 -5.75 13.20
C PRO A 67 6.22 -5.41 13.98
N VAL A 68 6.41 -4.13 14.30
CA VAL A 68 7.52 -3.68 15.15
C VAL A 68 7.27 -4.10 16.60
N GLU A 69 8.32 -4.50 17.33
CA GLU A 69 8.21 -4.84 18.75
C GLU A 69 7.60 -3.67 19.56
N GLY A 70 6.51 -3.94 20.28
CA GLY A 70 5.74 -2.92 21.02
C GLY A 70 4.60 -2.27 20.23
N ALA A 71 4.41 -2.65 18.96
CA ALA A 71 3.24 -2.29 18.17
C ALA A 71 1.95 -2.86 18.77
N THR A 72 0.94 -2.01 18.82
CA THR A 72 -0.42 -2.33 19.25
C THR A 72 -1.40 -1.75 18.23
N VAL A 73 -2.67 -2.06 18.40
CA VAL A 73 -3.77 -1.49 17.60
C VAL A 73 -3.97 0.02 17.81
N HIS A 74 -3.27 0.63 18.79
CA HIS A 74 -3.48 2.03 19.17
C HIS A 74 -2.30 2.94 18.83
N ASN A 75 -1.07 2.42 18.81
CA ASN A 75 0.14 3.24 18.76
C ASN A 75 0.95 3.06 17.46
N SER A 76 0.40 2.36 16.47
CA SER A 76 1.13 2.07 15.24
C SER A 76 0.21 1.88 14.05
N TYR A 77 0.72 2.16 12.86
CA TYR A 77 -0.01 2.01 11.62
C TYR A 77 0.88 1.56 10.46
N TYR A 78 0.25 1.13 9.38
CA TYR A 78 0.87 1.01 8.06
C TYR A 78 -0.13 1.40 6.97
N TYR A 79 0.40 1.66 5.78
CA TYR A 79 -0.38 1.83 4.57
C TYR A 79 -0.27 0.60 3.68
N ASN A 80 -1.35 0.27 2.99
CA ASN A 80 -1.32 -0.68 1.90
C ASN A 80 -2.27 -0.25 0.79
N ILE A 81 -1.97 -0.70 -0.42
CA ILE A 81 -2.82 -0.48 -1.57
C ILE A 81 -2.65 -1.60 -2.57
N THR A 82 -3.77 -2.00 -3.16
CA THR A 82 -3.83 -2.97 -4.24
C THR A 82 -4.45 -2.35 -5.48
N ARG A 83 -3.82 -2.58 -6.62
CA ARG A 83 -4.31 -2.25 -7.96
C ARG A 83 -4.38 -3.53 -8.77
N SER A 84 -5.53 -3.82 -9.36
CA SER A 84 -5.72 -4.99 -10.21
C SER A 84 -5.88 -4.61 -11.67
N PHE A 85 -5.62 -5.53 -12.58
CA PHE A 85 -5.85 -5.39 -14.01
C PHE A 85 -5.95 -6.76 -14.67
N ASP A 86 -6.57 -6.82 -15.84
CA ASP A 86 -6.76 -8.05 -16.61
C ASP A 86 -6.05 -7.90 -17.97
N PRO A 87 -4.77 -8.30 -18.10
CA PRO A 87 -4.05 -8.14 -19.35
C PRO A 87 -4.61 -9.08 -20.44
N PRO A 88 -4.66 -8.65 -21.72
CA PRO A 88 -5.12 -9.51 -22.80
C PRO A 88 -4.27 -10.78 -22.92
N GLY A 89 -4.91 -11.95 -22.92
CA GLY A 89 -4.23 -13.24 -23.04
C GLY A 89 -3.52 -13.71 -21.77
N ALA A 90 -3.79 -13.07 -20.63
CA ALA A 90 -3.28 -13.48 -19.32
C ALA A 90 -3.61 -14.96 -19.00
N THR A 91 -2.60 -15.70 -18.56
CA THR A 91 -2.75 -17.11 -18.15
C THR A 91 -2.17 -17.41 -16.77
N GLY A 92 -1.56 -16.42 -16.12
CA GLY A 92 -0.82 -16.58 -14.88
C GLY A 92 0.49 -17.36 -15.06
N ALA A 93 1.04 -17.40 -16.27
CA ALA A 93 2.27 -18.12 -16.58
C ALA A 93 3.48 -17.45 -15.91
N GLU A 94 4.58 -18.19 -15.75
CA GLU A 94 5.80 -17.62 -15.17
C GLU A 94 6.36 -16.45 -15.99
N ALA A 95 6.24 -16.52 -17.31
CA ALA A 95 6.62 -15.43 -18.22
C ALA A 95 5.82 -14.13 -17.97
N ASP A 96 4.65 -14.21 -17.34
CA ASP A 96 3.86 -13.02 -17.01
C ASP A 96 4.47 -12.20 -15.87
N LEU A 97 5.46 -12.75 -15.13
CA LEU A 97 6.27 -12.03 -14.13
C LEU A 97 7.36 -11.14 -14.75
N GLU A 98 7.72 -11.36 -16.02
CA GLU A 98 8.85 -10.70 -16.69
C GLU A 98 8.83 -9.16 -16.65
N PRO A 99 7.69 -8.47 -16.85
CA PRO A 99 7.65 -7.02 -16.77
C PRO A 99 8.11 -6.50 -15.40
N ALA A 100 7.58 -7.09 -14.32
CA ALA A 100 7.96 -6.72 -12.96
C ALA A 100 9.40 -7.12 -12.64
N ALA A 101 9.86 -8.29 -13.11
CA ALA A 101 11.23 -8.74 -12.91
C ALA A 101 12.25 -7.77 -13.51
N LYS A 102 12.01 -7.31 -14.74
CA LYS A 102 12.85 -6.31 -15.40
C LYS A 102 12.84 -4.97 -14.67
N PHE A 103 11.67 -4.52 -14.25
CA PHE A 103 11.53 -3.28 -13.49
C PHE A 103 12.27 -3.35 -12.15
N PHE A 104 12.02 -4.36 -11.33
CA PHE A 104 12.68 -4.51 -10.03
C PHE A 104 14.21 -4.65 -10.17
N ALA A 105 14.67 -5.39 -11.19
CA ALA A 105 16.09 -5.48 -11.50
C ALA A 105 16.72 -4.13 -11.89
N SER A 106 16.01 -3.31 -12.67
CA SER A 106 16.47 -1.96 -13.04
C SER A 106 16.59 -1.01 -11.85
N LYS A 107 15.82 -1.27 -10.78
CA LYS A 107 15.88 -0.57 -9.51
C LYS A 107 16.95 -1.11 -8.56
N GLY A 108 17.56 -2.25 -8.90
CA GLY A 108 18.51 -2.94 -8.03
C GLY A 108 17.86 -3.55 -6.78
N TRP A 109 16.54 -3.72 -6.77
CA TRP A 109 15.84 -4.32 -5.63
C TRP A 109 16.09 -5.83 -5.59
N GLN A 110 16.28 -6.35 -4.37
CA GLN A 110 16.33 -7.79 -4.16
C GLN A 110 14.92 -8.35 -4.30
N THR A 111 14.78 -9.45 -5.04
CA THR A 111 13.48 -10.05 -5.33
C THR A 111 13.39 -11.47 -4.82
N GLU A 112 12.22 -11.83 -4.32
CA GLU A 112 11.83 -13.20 -3.98
C GLU A 112 10.66 -13.63 -4.87
N GLN A 113 10.67 -14.89 -5.32
CA GLN A 113 9.56 -15.48 -6.05
C GLN A 113 8.89 -16.58 -5.22
N SER A 114 7.57 -16.58 -5.21
CA SER A 114 6.74 -17.63 -4.60
C SER A 114 5.62 -18.06 -5.53
N LYS A 115 5.09 -19.26 -5.28
CA LYS A 115 3.92 -19.80 -5.99
C LYS A 115 2.97 -20.47 -5.01
N SER A 116 1.70 -20.55 -5.39
CA SER A 116 0.71 -21.36 -4.67
C SER A 116 0.00 -22.30 -5.62
N GLU A 117 -0.38 -23.45 -5.11
CA GLU A 117 -1.00 -24.55 -5.83
C GLU A 117 -2.35 -24.87 -5.19
N ASP A 118 -3.30 -25.40 -5.97
CA ASP A 118 -4.54 -25.97 -5.45
C ASP A 118 -4.33 -27.41 -4.94
N GLU A 119 -5.42 -28.06 -4.49
CA GLU A 119 -5.38 -29.43 -3.95
C GLU A 119 -4.88 -30.47 -4.97
N ASP A 120 -4.99 -30.18 -6.26
CA ASP A 120 -4.55 -31.05 -7.36
C ASP A 120 -3.10 -30.74 -7.81
N GLY A 121 -2.41 -29.82 -7.14
CA GLY A 121 -1.04 -29.40 -7.45
C GLY A 121 -0.93 -28.44 -8.64
N LYS A 122 -2.05 -27.87 -9.11
CA LYS A 122 -2.04 -26.90 -10.19
C LYS A 122 -1.73 -25.51 -9.64
N ILE A 123 -0.78 -24.82 -10.26
CA ILE A 123 -0.40 -23.47 -9.85
C ILE A 123 -1.58 -22.50 -10.09
N THR A 124 -2.02 -21.85 -9.02
CA THR A 124 -3.12 -20.89 -9.02
C THR A 124 -2.63 -19.44 -9.04
N ARG A 125 -1.46 -19.18 -8.42
CA ARG A 125 -0.81 -17.87 -8.42
C ARG A 125 0.71 -17.98 -8.39
N ARG A 126 1.37 -16.96 -8.95
CA ARG A 126 2.80 -16.68 -8.76
C ARG A 126 2.97 -15.25 -8.30
N GLU A 127 3.96 -15.03 -7.46
CA GLU A 127 4.22 -13.73 -6.85
C GLU A 127 5.71 -13.40 -7.04
N LEU A 128 6.00 -12.18 -7.43
CA LEU A 128 7.33 -11.57 -7.37
C LEU A 128 7.28 -10.44 -6.34
N ARG A 129 8.11 -10.55 -5.30
CA ARG A 129 8.13 -9.62 -4.18
C ARG A 129 9.47 -8.91 -4.13
N ALA A 130 9.46 -7.62 -3.85
CA ALA A 130 10.64 -6.81 -3.62
C ALA A 130 10.46 -5.94 -2.38
N VAL A 131 11.58 -5.57 -1.75
CA VAL A 131 11.64 -4.53 -0.72
C VAL A 131 12.50 -3.39 -1.24
N THR A 132 11.96 -2.17 -1.19
CA THR A 132 12.68 -0.97 -1.60
C THR A 132 13.72 -0.57 -0.56
N GLU A 133 14.66 0.31 -0.93
CA GLU A 133 15.69 0.81 0.00
C GLU A 133 15.07 1.53 1.21
N ASP A 134 13.93 2.20 1.02
CA ASP A 134 13.15 2.89 2.04
C ASP A 134 12.10 2.00 2.74
N GLY A 135 12.18 0.68 2.56
CA GLY A 135 11.42 -0.30 3.36
C GLY A 135 9.97 -0.52 2.94
N TYR A 136 9.57 -0.12 1.73
CA TYR A 136 8.27 -0.48 1.17
C TYR A 136 8.35 -1.86 0.52
N HIS A 137 7.29 -2.65 0.66
CA HIS A 137 7.16 -3.92 -0.02
C HIS A 137 6.34 -3.71 -1.30
N VAL A 138 6.87 -4.13 -2.44
CA VAL A 138 6.19 -4.08 -3.74
C VAL A 138 6.01 -5.50 -4.24
N TRP A 139 4.76 -5.94 -4.37
CA TRP A 139 4.40 -7.29 -4.78
C TRP A 139 3.68 -7.23 -6.12
N TYR A 140 4.08 -8.11 -7.02
CA TYR A 140 3.39 -8.34 -8.28
C TYR A 140 2.88 -9.78 -8.32
N THR A 141 1.57 -9.93 -8.45
CA THR A 141 0.89 -11.21 -8.43
C THR A 141 0.28 -11.50 -9.79
N VAL A 142 0.62 -12.64 -10.38
CA VAL A 142 -0.03 -13.17 -11.59
C VAL A 142 -0.84 -14.41 -11.24
N GLN A 143 -2.10 -14.47 -11.70
CA GLN A 143 -3.05 -15.50 -11.32
C GLN A 143 -3.55 -16.28 -12.54
N ALA A 144 -3.83 -17.57 -12.36
CA ALA A 144 -4.27 -18.45 -13.44
C ALA A 144 -5.65 -18.06 -14.02
N ASN A 145 -6.44 -17.25 -13.32
CA ASN A 145 -7.72 -16.71 -13.78
C ASN A 145 -7.58 -15.47 -14.68
N GLY A 146 -6.36 -14.99 -14.91
CA GLY A 146 -6.06 -13.84 -15.76
C GLY A 146 -6.11 -12.47 -15.07
N GLN A 147 -6.44 -12.40 -13.77
CA GLN A 147 -6.43 -11.17 -12.99
C GLN A 147 -5.07 -10.99 -12.31
N TYR A 148 -4.36 -9.90 -12.59
CA TYR A 148 -3.06 -9.60 -11.98
C TYR A 148 -3.16 -8.40 -11.04
N ASN A 149 -2.28 -8.38 -10.03
CA ASN A 149 -2.28 -7.35 -9.00
C ASN A 149 -0.89 -6.76 -8.79
N VAL A 150 -0.86 -5.47 -8.48
CA VAL A 150 0.25 -4.79 -7.82
C VAL A 150 -0.21 -4.41 -6.42
N ASP A 151 0.51 -4.89 -5.43
CA ASP A 151 0.31 -4.53 -4.03
C ASP A 151 1.54 -3.75 -3.54
N VAL A 152 1.31 -2.61 -2.91
CA VAL A 152 2.37 -1.86 -2.22
C VAL A 152 1.99 -1.71 -0.76
N TRP A 153 2.91 -2.09 0.11
CA TRP A 153 2.76 -1.99 1.56
C TRP A 153 3.90 -1.13 2.10
N SER A 154 3.58 -0.17 2.95
CA SER A 154 4.61 0.47 3.74
C SER A 154 5.11 -0.47 4.83
N GLY A 155 6.25 -0.12 5.42
CA GLY A 155 6.59 -0.63 6.74
C GLY A 155 5.65 -0.10 7.82
N VAL A 156 5.87 -0.53 9.06
CA VAL A 156 5.10 -0.08 10.22
C VAL A 156 5.67 1.22 10.76
N TYR A 157 4.79 2.14 11.11
CA TYR A 157 5.12 3.45 11.65
C TYR A 157 4.49 3.66 13.02
N TRP A 158 5.19 4.37 13.90
CA TRP A 158 4.61 4.80 15.16
C TRP A 158 3.59 5.94 14.96
N CYS A 159 2.60 6.00 15.84
CA CYS A 159 1.70 7.14 16.05
C CYS A 159 1.29 7.19 17.52
N ASP A 160 0.96 8.37 18.03
CA ASP A 160 0.45 8.53 19.40
C ASP A 160 -0.95 7.91 19.57
N ASP A 161 -1.84 8.23 18.63
CA ASP A 161 -3.22 7.72 18.60
C ASP A 161 -3.63 7.37 17.17
N TYR A 162 -3.63 6.07 16.86
CA TYR A 162 -4.00 5.51 15.57
C TYR A 162 -5.42 5.91 15.14
N ALA A 163 -6.39 5.85 16.06
CA ALA A 163 -7.78 6.12 15.73
C ALA A 163 -7.95 7.60 15.39
N LYS A 164 -7.36 8.49 16.21
CA LYS A 164 -7.40 9.92 15.96
C LYS A 164 -6.66 10.31 14.69
N LEU A 165 -5.47 9.75 14.43
CA LEU A 165 -4.74 10.01 13.18
C LEU A 165 -5.55 9.56 11.96
N THR A 166 -6.20 8.40 12.02
CA THR A 166 -7.08 7.91 10.96
C THR A 166 -8.25 8.85 10.71
N ASP A 167 -8.88 9.32 11.78
CA ASP A 167 -9.98 10.30 11.70
C ASP A 167 -9.53 11.64 11.12
N GLU A 168 -8.32 12.10 11.43
CA GLU A 168 -7.75 13.30 10.85
C GLU A 168 -7.52 13.16 9.34
N VAL A 169 -7.12 11.99 8.85
CA VAL A 169 -6.93 11.71 7.42
C VAL A 169 -8.27 11.55 6.70
N ILE A 170 -9.09 10.59 7.11
CA ILE A 170 -10.22 10.12 6.32
C ILE A 170 -11.33 11.18 6.21
N TYR A 171 -11.65 11.85 7.32
CA TYR A 171 -12.81 12.75 7.35
C TYR A 171 -12.59 14.10 6.67
N ARG A 172 -11.36 14.42 6.26
CA ARG A 172 -11.04 15.62 5.48
C ARG A 172 -11.23 15.41 3.98
N ILE A 173 -11.44 14.16 3.54
CA ILE A 173 -11.69 13.81 2.14
C ILE A 173 -13.19 13.63 1.93
N PRO A 174 -13.83 14.33 0.97
CA PRO A 174 -15.24 14.11 0.66
C PRO A 174 -15.57 12.64 0.36
N LYS A 175 -16.66 12.11 0.92
CA LYS A 175 -17.01 10.67 0.88
C LYS A 175 -17.15 10.14 -0.55
N GLU A 176 -17.56 11.00 -1.47
CA GLU A 176 -17.82 10.73 -2.88
C GLU A 176 -16.52 10.56 -3.69
N LYS A 177 -15.38 10.99 -3.13
CA LYS A 177 -14.07 10.76 -3.75
C LYS A 177 -13.59 9.31 -3.60
N PHE A 178 -14.12 8.56 -2.63
CA PHE A 178 -13.76 7.15 -2.44
C PHE A 178 -14.55 6.29 -3.44
N PRO A 179 -13.90 5.70 -4.46
CA PRO A 179 -14.61 4.85 -5.40
C PRO A 179 -15.05 3.55 -4.71
N PRO A 180 -16.21 2.99 -5.08
CA PRO A 180 -16.53 1.62 -4.70
C PRO A 180 -15.44 0.67 -5.21
N PRO A 181 -14.92 -0.26 -4.37
CA PRO A 181 -13.92 -1.22 -4.79
C PRO A 181 -14.40 -2.03 -6.00
N GLY A 182 -13.55 -2.20 -7.00
CA GLY A 182 -13.85 -3.00 -8.20
C GLY A 182 -14.63 -2.26 -9.29
N GLU A 183 -15.19 -1.07 -9.03
CA GLU A 183 -16.08 -0.40 -9.99
C GLU A 183 -15.37 0.67 -10.84
N LYS A 184 -14.26 1.23 -10.34
CA LYS A 184 -13.54 2.32 -11.02
C LYS A 184 -12.32 1.79 -11.79
N GLN A 185 -12.36 1.95 -13.11
CA GLN A 185 -11.18 1.86 -13.96
C GLN A 185 -10.42 3.19 -13.95
N THR A 186 -9.10 3.10 -13.94
CA THR A 186 -8.16 4.22 -13.85
C THR A 186 -6.96 3.99 -14.73
N VAL A 187 -6.23 5.07 -14.99
CA VAL A 187 -4.90 5.01 -15.62
C VAL A 187 -3.82 4.93 -14.54
N PRO A 188 -2.59 4.49 -14.89
CA PRO A 188 -1.45 4.58 -13.97
C PRO A 188 -1.34 5.97 -13.34
N GLY A 189 -1.15 6.01 -12.01
CA GLY A 189 -0.95 7.25 -11.26
C GLY A 189 -2.20 8.03 -10.88
N GLU A 190 -3.39 7.51 -11.14
CA GLU A 190 -4.61 8.08 -10.55
C GLU A 190 -4.77 7.61 -9.09
N PHE A 191 -4.79 8.55 -8.14
CA PHE A 191 -5.06 8.31 -6.72
C PHE A 191 -5.72 9.53 -6.07
N ILE A 192 -6.28 9.35 -4.87
CA ILE A 192 -6.85 10.45 -4.08
C ILE A 192 -5.69 11.18 -3.40
N GLU A 193 -5.54 12.48 -3.63
CA GLU A 193 -4.51 13.25 -2.95
C GLU A 193 -4.69 13.23 -1.42
N PHE A 194 -3.57 13.19 -0.69
CA PHE A 194 -3.59 13.33 0.76
C PHE A 194 -4.15 14.70 1.15
N PRO A 195 -5.09 14.78 2.12
CA PRO A 195 -5.68 16.05 2.51
C PRO A 195 -4.66 16.94 3.22
N LYS A 196 -4.91 18.25 3.24
CA LYS A 196 -4.12 19.18 4.04
C LYS A 196 -4.68 19.25 5.45
N TRP A 197 -3.82 19.53 6.42
CA TRP A 197 -4.26 19.78 7.80
C TRP A 197 -5.25 20.96 7.93
N SER A 198 -5.20 21.92 7.00
CA SER A 198 -6.16 23.03 6.96
C SER A 198 -7.54 22.66 6.40
N ASP A 199 -7.69 21.50 5.75
CA ASP A 199 -8.94 21.13 5.09
C ASP A 199 -10.00 20.74 6.14
N PRO A 200 -11.24 21.22 6.06
CA PRO A 200 -12.25 20.90 7.06
C PRO A 200 -12.57 19.39 7.07
N LYS A 201 -12.97 18.87 8.23
CA LYS A 201 -13.64 17.57 8.30
C LYS A 201 -15.05 17.71 7.72
N VAL A 202 -15.36 16.99 6.65
CA VAL A 202 -16.59 17.15 5.86
C VAL A 202 -17.63 16.05 6.11
N TRP A 203 -17.28 15.02 6.87
CA TRP A 203 -18.18 13.98 7.36
C TRP A 203 -17.58 13.28 8.59
N LYS A 204 -18.32 12.35 9.19
CA LYS A 204 -17.86 11.47 10.27
C LYS A 204 -18.55 10.11 10.13
N ALA A 205 -18.00 9.05 10.72
CA ALA A 205 -18.74 7.80 10.83
C ALA A 205 -20.05 8.03 11.61
N GLU A 206 -21.16 7.54 11.05
CA GLU A 206 -22.39 7.35 11.82
C GLU A 206 -22.18 6.07 12.64
N LEU A 207 -22.19 6.21 13.97
CA LEU A 207 -22.10 5.10 14.91
C LEU A 207 -23.40 4.28 14.93
#